data_AF-A0AAU8NB56-F1
#
_entry.id   AF-A0AAU8NB56-F1
#
_cell.length_a   1.000
_cell.length_b   1.000
_cell.length_c   1.000
_cell.angle_alpha   90.00
_cell.angle_beta   90.00
_cell.angle_gamma   90.00
#
_symmetry.space_group_name_H-M   'P 1'
#
loop_
_entity.id
_entity.type
_entity.pdbx_description
1 polymer ?
#
loop_
_entity_poly.entity_id
_entity_poly.type
_entity_poly.pdbx_seq_one_letter_code
_entity_poly.pdbx_strand_id
1 'polypeptide(L)'
;MRIPPVVQIQTTPSLLSIDADPGQYSIRQPKAEVQLQTKPSKLTVQSHPIELHVDQRQAFSAYNGGNMIDMNARIYSGIQQNLMQNIAARVEQGNQLAAIHKPGNTIADIVGTNWQAQAFPEIRTPASYDNVDIRINTRPPDISFDPAVSEVNVIVHKPEIEYQRGKLDIHVQQYASIQYTPPAIDMVL
;
A
#
# COMPACT_ATOMS: atom_id res chain seq x y z
N MET A 1 4.97 14.99 -127.69
CA MET A 1 4.78 13.87 -126.74
C MET A 1 3.56 14.20 -125.89
N ARG A 2 2.45 13.44 -126.03
CA ARG A 2 1.25 13.59 -125.18
C ARG A 2 1.43 12.70 -123.95
N ILE A 3 1.43 13.29 -122.75
CA ILE A 3 1.48 12.57 -121.47
C ILE A 3 0.14 11.86 -121.30
N PRO A 4 0.09 10.56 -120.96
CA PRO A 4 -1.17 9.86 -120.76
C PRO A 4 -1.91 10.44 -119.53
N PRO A 5 -3.25 10.51 -119.58
CA PRO A 5 -4.05 10.97 -118.45
C PRO A 5 -3.77 10.11 -117.19
N VAL A 6 -3.31 10.73 -116.10
CA VAL A 6 -3.07 10.07 -114.80
C VAL A 6 -4.23 10.37 -113.86
N VAL A 7 -4.84 9.34 -113.27
CA VAL A 7 -5.85 9.51 -112.22
C VAL A 7 -5.15 9.93 -110.93
N GLN A 8 -5.59 11.04 -110.35
CA GLN A 8 -5.08 11.47 -109.05
C GLN A 8 -5.90 10.80 -107.94
N ILE A 9 -5.20 10.10 -107.06
CA ILE A 9 -5.79 9.49 -105.87
C ILE A 9 -5.34 10.33 -104.67
N GLN A 10 -6.31 10.85 -103.92
CA GLN A 10 -6.06 11.47 -102.63
C GLN A 10 -6.72 10.62 -101.55
N THR A 11 -5.89 10.06 -100.67
CA THR A 11 -6.36 9.28 -99.54
C THR A 11 -6.20 10.08 -98.27
N THR A 12 -7.24 10.06 -97.46
CA THR A 12 -7.23 10.64 -96.13
C THR A 12 -7.35 9.51 -95.12
N PRO A 13 -6.35 9.26 -94.26
CA PRO A 13 -6.41 8.18 -93.29
C PRO A 13 -7.42 8.50 -92.18
N SER A 14 -7.91 7.46 -91.49
CA SER A 14 -8.74 7.67 -90.32
C SER A 14 -7.88 8.07 -89.12
N LEU A 15 -8.36 9.04 -88.34
CA LEU A 15 -7.74 9.47 -87.09
C LEU A 15 -8.67 9.11 -85.93
N LEU A 16 -8.12 8.35 -84.98
CA LEU A 16 -8.78 8.02 -83.72
C LEU A 16 -8.26 8.94 -82.63
N SER A 17 -9.16 9.37 -81.76
CA SER A 17 -8.80 10.01 -80.50
C SER A 17 -9.15 9.09 -79.34
N ILE A 18 -8.24 9.06 -78.38
CA ILE A 18 -8.39 8.31 -77.14
C ILE A 18 -8.38 9.36 -76.04
N ASP A 19 -9.51 9.49 -75.35
CA ASP A 19 -9.61 10.26 -74.13
C ASP A 19 -9.70 9.28 -72.96
N ALA A 20 -8.74 9.37 -72.05
CA ALA A 20 -8.56 8.40 -70.99
C ALA A 20 -8.21 9.11 -69.68
N ASP A 21 -9.10 8.99 -68.70
CA ASP A 21 -8.85 9.40 -67.34
C ASP A 21 -8.40 8.18 -66.53
N PRO A 22 -7.22 8.19 -65.88
CA PRO A 22 -6.80 7.10 -65.02
C PRO A 22 -7.71 7.03 -63.79
N GLY A 23 -8.03 5.80 -63.36
CA GLY A 23 -8.75 5.58 -62.11
C GLY A 23 -7.94 6.07 -60.90
N GLN A 24 -8.64 6.47 -59.85
CA GLN A 24 -8.03 7.00 -58.63
C GLN A 24 -8.47 6.19 -57.41
N TYR A 25 -7.56 6.02 -56.45
CA TYR A 25 -7.86 5.42 -55.16
C TYR A 25 -7.93 6.51 -54.09
N SER A 26 -9.01 6.50 -53.33
CA SER A 26 -9.14 7.24 -52.08
C SER A 26 -9.00 6.26 -50.93
N ILE A 27 -7.93 6.38 -50.14
CA ILE A 27 -7.67 5.53 -48.99
C ILE A 27 -7.75 6.39 -47.73
N ARG A 28 -8.64 6.04 -46.81
CA ARG A 28 -8.78 6.69 -45.51
C ARG A 28 -8.51 5.67 -44.41
N GLN A 29 -7.58 5.97 -43.51
CA GLN A 29 -7.25 5.13 -42.36
C GLN A 29 -7.69 5.83 -41.06
N PRO A 30 -8.83 5.43 -40.47
CA PRO A 30 -9.21 5.91 -39.15
C PRO A 30 -8.19 5.45 -38.10
N LYS A 31 -7.98 6.29 -37.07
CA LYS A 31 -7.11 5.95 -35.93
C LYS A 31 -7.74 4.82 -35.11
N ALA A 32 -6.91 4.01 -34.46
CA ALA A 32 -7.40 3.05 -33.47
C ALA A 32 -7.99 3.78 -32.26
N GLU A 33 -9.03 3.20 -31.67
CA GLU A 33 -9.57 3.66 -30.39
C GLU A 33 -8.84 2.93 -29.25
N VAL A 34 -8.34 3.70 -28.28
CA VAL A 34 -7.63 3.15 -27.12
C VAL A 34 -8.40 3.52 -25.87
N GLN A 35 -8.94 2.52 -25.19
CA GLN A 35 -9.60 2.66 -23.90
C GLN A 35 -8.63 2.20 -22.81
N LEU A 36 -8.20 3.12 -21.96
CA LEU A 36 -7.33 2.84 -20.82
C LEU A 36 -8.14 3.00 -19.54
N GLN A 37 -8.28 1.92 -18.79
CA GLN A 37 -8.88 1.94 -17.46
C GLN A 37 -7.83 1.57 -16.43
N THR A 38 -7.56 2.48 -15.49
CA THR A 38 -6.57 2.25 -14.43
C THR A 38 -7.27 2.18 -13.07
N LYS A 39 -7.12 1.05 -12.39
CA LYS A 39 -7.46 0.90 -10.98
C LYS A 39 -6.28 1.41 -10.14
N PRO A 40 -6.46 2.43 -9.31
CA PRO A 40 -5.38 2.96 -8.48
C PRO A 40 -4.95 1.94 -7.42
N SER A 41 -3.69 2.03 -6.99
CA SER A 41 -3.18 1.23 -5.88
C SER A 41 -3.82 1.64 -4.55
N LYS A 42 -3.95 0.70 -3.62
CA LYS A 42 -4.46 0.95 -2.27
C LYS A 42 -3.48 0.43 -1.22
N LEU A 43 -3.02 1.31 -0.34
CA LEU A 43 -2.26 0.96 0.85
C LEU A 43 -3.20 1.03 2.07
N THR A 44 -3.35 -0.08 2.77
CA THR A 44 -4.11 -0.15 4.03
C THR A 44 -3.14 -0.48 5.16
N VAL A 45 -3.09 0.38 6.17
CA VAL A 45 -2.28 0.20 7.37
C VAL A 45 -3.20 0.19 8.57
N GLN A 46 -3.20 -0.89 9.34
CA GLN A 46 -3.95 -1.02 10.59
C GLN A 46 -2.96 -1.01 11.76
N SER A 47 -3.00 0.04 12.57
CA SER A 47 -2.16 0.18 13.75
C SER A 47 -2.81 -0.46 14.98
N HIS A 48 -1.97 -1.02 15.85
CA HIS A 48 -2.38 -1.57 17.13
C HIS A 48 -1.95 -0.63 18.26
N PRO A 49 -2.80 -0.42 19.28
CA PRO A 49 -2.42 0.36 20.45
C PRO A 49 -1.29 -0.32 21.20
N ILE A 50 -0.48 0.48 21.90
CA ILE A 50 0.54 -0.01 22.82
C ILE A 50 -0.16 -0.44 24.11
N GLU A 51 0.20 -1.62 24.63
CA GLU A 51 -0.30 -2.08 25.92
C GLU A 51 0.77 -1.84 26.99
N LEU A 52 0.41 -1.06 28.01
CA LEU A 52 1.25 -0.76 29.16
C LEU A 52 0.75 -1.56 30.37
N HIS A 53 1.61 -2.43 30.90
CA HIS A 53 1.37 -3.14 32.15
C HIS A 53 2.29 -2.59 33.24
N VAL A 54 1.70 -2.18 34.36
CA VAL A 54 2.42 -1.68 35.53
C VAL A 54 2.02 -2.52 36.74
N ASP A 55 2.95 -3.29 37.29
CA ASP A 55 2.75 -4.04 38.53
C ASP A 55 3.41 -3.29 39.69
N GLN A 56 2.59 -2.88 40.66
CA GLN A 56 3.00 -2.09 41.83
C GLN A 56 2.85 -2.86 43.14
N ARG A 57 2.65 -4.19 43.09
CA ARG A 57 2.39 -4.98 44.31
C ARG A 57 3.51 -4.84 45.35
N GLN A 58 4.77 -4.84 44.90
CA GLN A 58 5.92 -4.65 45.79
C GLN A 58 5.99 -3.23 46.35
N ALA A 59 5.61 -2.22 45.54
CA ALA A 59 5.56 -0.83 46.00
C ALA A 59 4.53 -0.65 47.12
N PHE A 60 3.31 -1.19 46.94
CA PHE A 60 2.32 -1.20 48.01
C PHE A 60 2.80 -1.99 49.23
N SER A 61 3.45 -3.14 49.03
CA SER A 61 4.07 -3.91 50.11
C SER A 61 5.07 -3.10 50.94
N ALA A 62 5.81 -2.19 50.32
CA ALA A 62 6.74 -1.29 51.02
C ALA A 62 6.03 -0.07 51.65
N TYR A 63 4.94 0.43 51.07
CA TYR A 63 4.21 1.57 51.62
C TYR A 63 3.33 1.22 52.82
N ASN A 64 2.50 0.18 52.69
CA ASN A 64 1.44 -0.14 53.66
C ASN A 64 1.40 -1.60 54.09
N GLY A 65 2.37 -2.42 53.68
CA GLY A 65 2.38 -3.87 53.95
C GLY A 65 1.74 -4.70 52.84
N GLY A 66 1.09 -4.07 51.85
CA GLY A 66 0.62 -4.72 50.63
C GLY A 66 -0.63 -5.57 50.88
N ASN A 67 -0.65 -6.78 50.32
CA ASN A 67 -1.76 -7.70 50.53
C ASN A 67 -1.76 -8.22 51.98
N MET A 68 -2.95 -8.33 52.57
CA MET A 68 -3.17 -8.84 53.93
C MET A 68 -2.54 -10.22 54.16
N ILE A 69 -2.52 -11.10 53.15
CA ILE A 69 -1.90 -12.43 53.27
C ILE A 69 -0.38 -12.29 53.49
N ASP A 70 0.29 -11.51 52.64
CA ASP A 70 1.74 -11.31 52.70
C ASP A 70 2.16 -10.51 53.94
N MET A 71 1.31 -9.56 54.35
CA MET A 71 1.47 -8.79 55.57
C MET A 71 1.38 -9.69 56.81
N ASN A 72 0.34 -10.53 56.90
CA ASN A 72 0.17 -11.46 58.01
C ASN A 72 1.31 -12.48 58.08
N ALA A 73 1.78 -12.99 56.94
CA ALA A 73 2.93 -13.89 56.90
C ALA A 73 4.19 -13.26 57.54
N ARG A 74 4.44 -11.97 57.30
CA ARG A 74 5.52 -11.20 57.94
C ARG A 74 5.30 -10.98 59.44
N ILE A 75 4.08 -10.70 59.85
CA ILE A 75 3.74 -10.58 61.27
C ILE A 75 4.04 -11.91 61.98
N TYR A 76 3.55 -13.03 61.45
CA TYR A 76 3.77 -14.35 62.05
C TYR A 76 5.24 -14.76 62.08
N SER A 77 6.03 -14.41 61.06
CA SER A 77 7.47 -14.72 61.06
C SER A 77 8.24 -13.93 62.14
N GLY A 78 7.82 -12.70 62.46
CA GLY A 78 8.45 -11.91 63.53
C GLY A 78 7.93 -12.19 64.94
N ILE A 79 6.71 -12.73 65.09
CA ILE A 79 6.11 -13.02 66.41
C ILE A 79 6.97 -13.99 67.23
N GLN A 80 7.53 -15.03 66.61
CA GLN A 80 8.33 -16.02 67.34
C GLN A 80 9.57 -15.37 67.99
N GLN A 81 10.26 -14.49 67.26
CA GLN A 81 11.41 -13.78 67.79
C GLN A 81 11.03 -12.83 68.94
N ASN A 82 9.95 -12.07 68.77
CA ASN A 82 9.44 -11.18 69.81
C ASN A 82 9.00 -11.94 71.06
N LEU A 83 8.37 -13.11 70.90
CA LEU A 83 7.99 -13.97 72.02
C LEU A 83 9.23 -14.44 72.80
N MET A 84 10.27 -14.90 72.11
CA MET A 84 11.50 -15.36 72.76
C MET A 84 12.23 -14.23 73.48
N GLN A 85 12.30 -13.03 72.89
CA GLN A 85 12.85 -11.84 73.54
C GLN A 85 12.06 -11.48 74.81
N ASN A 86 10.73 -11.58 74.75
CA ASN A 86 9.87 -11.34 75.90
C ASN A 86 10.05 -12.36 77.01
N ILE A 87 10.16 -13.65 76.68
CA ILE A 87 10.47 -14.69 77.67
C ILE A 87 11.82 -14.40 78.34
N ALA A 88 12.85 -14.08 77.56
CA ALA A 88 14.17 -13.73 78.10
C ALA A 88 14.10 -12.51 79.03
N ALA A 89 13.41 -11.44 78.63
CA ALA A 89 13.23 -10.25 79.46
C ALA A 89 12.47 -10.55 80.75
N ARG A 90 11.44 -11.41 80.72
CA ARG A 90 10.71 -11.84 81.92
C ARG A 90 11.57 -12.68 82.86
N VAL A 91 12.40 -13.57 82.33
CA VAL A 91 13.35 -14.35 83.13
C VAL A 91 14.37 -13.43 83.79
N GLU A 92 14.89 -12.44 83.07
CA GLU A 92 15.81 -11.43 83.62
C GLU A 92 15.15 -10.62 84.75
N GLN A 93 13.92 -10.15 84.54
CA GLN A 93 13.13 -9.47 85.59
C GLN A 93 12.94 -10.37 86.81
N GLY A 94 12.63 -11.65 86.62
CA GLY A 94 12.49 -12.62 87.71
C GLY A 94 13.79 -12.79 88.51
N ASN A 95 14.93 -12.88 87.82
CA ASN A 95 16.24 -12.97 88.46
C ASN A 95 16.59 -11.70 89.26
N GLN A 96 16.25 -10.52 88.74
CA GLN A 96 16.41 -9.26 89.45
C GLN A 96 15.50 -9.19 90.68
N LEU A 97 14.25 -9.62 90.58
CA LEU A 97 13.32 -9.68 91.73
C LEU A 97 13.81 -10.63 92.83
N ALA A 98 14.38 -11.79 92.46
CA ALA A 98 14.99 -12.69 93.44
C ALA A 98 16.18 -12.04 94.18
N ALA A 99 16.87 -11.11 93.52
CA ALA A 99 17.99 -10.34 94.05
C ALA A 99 17.59 -8.98 94.65
N ILE A 100 16.30 -8.76 94.98
CA ILE A 100 15.79 -7.48 95.52
C ILE A 100 16.46 -7.04 96.83
N HIS A 101 17.04 -7.99 97.58
CA HIS A 101 17.80 -7.71 98.80
C HIS A 101 19.11 -6.93 98.54
N LYS A 102 19.57 -6.82 97.29
CA LYS A 102 20.77 -6.06 96.93
C LYS A 102 20.45 -4.55 96.89
N PRO A 103 21.32 -3.69 97.46
CA PRO A 103 21.12 -2.24 97.42
C PRO A 103 20.99 -1.72 95.98
N GLY A 104 20.02 -0.84 95.74
CA GLY A 104 19.79 -0.22 94.42
C GLY A 104 18.92 -1.03 93.45
N ASN A 105 18.41 -2.19 93.84
CA ASN A 105 17.56 -3.04 93.01
C ASN A 105 16.08 -2.94 93.46
N THR A 106 15.40 -1.85 93.09
CA THR A 106 14.03 -1.59 93.54
C THR A 106 12.99 -2.20 92.60
N ILE A 107 11.79 -2.51 93.10
CA ILE A 107 10.68 -3.00 92.26
C ILE A 107 10.36 -1.99 91.14
N ALA A 108 10.45 -0.69 91.45
CA ALA A 108 10.22 0.36 90.47
C ALA A 108 11.22 0.30 89.31
N ASP A 109 12.47 -0.02 89.56
CA ASP A 109 13.49 -0.14 88.50
C ASP A 109 13.31 -1.42 87.68
N ILE A 110 12.87 -2.52 88.31
CA ILE A 110 12.75 -3.84 87.64
C ILE A 110 11.52 -3.94 86.74
N VAL A 111 10.35 -3.49 87.23
CA VAL A 111 9.08 -3.63 86.50
C VAL A 111 8.45 -2.30 86.09
N GLY A 112 8.95 -1.18 86.60
CA GLY A 112 8.40 0.16 86.31
C GLY A 112 8.64 0.65 84.89
N THR A 113 9.32 -0.11 84.03
CA THR A 113 9.48 0.16 82.59
C THR A 113 8.54 -0.68 81.71
N ASN A 114 7.77 -1.62 82.29
CA ASN A 114 6.87 -2.52 81.55
C ASN A 114 5.70 -1.83 80.84
N TRP A 115 5.47 -0.54 81.10
CA TRP A 115 4.47 0.27 80.41
C TRP A 115 4.93 0.72 79.02
N GLN A 116 6.23 0.56 78.69
CA GLN A 116 6.75 0.92 77.39
C GLN A 116 6.18 0.02 76.30
N ALA A 117 5.78 0.63 75.19
CA ALA A 117 5.27 -0.09 74.04
C ALA A 117 6.37 -0.98 73.45
N GLN A 118 6.02 -2.24 73.17
CA GLN A 118 6.90 -3.15 72.46
C GLN A 118 6.65 -3.03 70.96
N ALA A 119 7.73 -3.02 70.19
CA ALA A 119 7.64 -2.95 68.74
C ALA A 119 6.96 -4.23 68.20
N PHE A 120 5.93 -4.04 67.38
CA PHE A 120 5.41 -5.11 66.55
C PHE A 120 6.41 -5.44 65.43
N PRO A 121 6.37 -6.66 64.89
CA PRO A 121 7.15 -7.00 63.71
C PRO A 121 6.91 -6.00 62.57
N GLU A 122 7.97 -5.68 61.81
CA GLU A 122 7.83 -4.82 60.63
C GLU A 122 6.95 -5.51 59.60
N ILE A 123 5.90 -4.79 59.19
CA ILE A 123 4.87 -5.30 58.29
C ILE A 123 5.19 -5.00 56.83
N ARG A 124 6.13 -4.07 56.55
CA ARG A 124 6.49 -3.61 55.20
C ARG A 124 7.72 -4.35 54.66
N THR A 125 7.81 -4.40 53.34
CA THR A 125 9.05 -4.78 52.66
C THR A 125 9.97 -3.57 52.53
N PRO A 126 11.29 -3.78 52.33
CA PRO A 126 12.19 -2.70 52.01
C PRO A 126 11.68 -1.88 50.81
N ALA A 127 11.77 -0.56 50.93
CA ALA A 127 11.52 0.33 49.81
C ALA A 127 12.69 0.25 48.83
N SER A 128 12.37 0.01 47.56
CA SER A 128 13.34 0.02 46.46
C SER A 128 12.76 0.78 45.28
N TYR A 129 13.62 1.37 44.46
CA TYR A 129 13.23 1.94 43.17
C TYR A 129 12.69 0.86 42.22
N ASP A 130 13.06 -0.39 42.45
CA ASP A 130 12.70 -1.56 41.64
C ASP A 130 11.38 -2.24 42.07
N ASN A 131 10.61 -1.61 42.96
CA ASN A 131 9.35 -2.16 43.46
C ASN A 131 8.16 -1.99 42.46
N VAL A 132 8.43 -1.44 41.27
CA VAL A 132 7.44 -1.22 40.21
C VAL A 132 7.95 -1.84 38.91
N ASP A 133 7.27 -2.90 38.46
CA ASP A 133 7.59 -3.55 37.19
C ASP A 133 6.77 -2.91 36.07
N ILE A 134 7.46 -2.38 35.06
CA ILE A 134 6.83 -1.80 33.87
C ILE A 134 7.12 -2.69 32.66
N ARG A 135 6.06 -3.11 31.96
CA ARG A 135 6.16 -3.86 30.71
C ARG A 135 5.37 -3.16 29.63
N ILE A 136 5.99 -3.01 28.47
CA ILE A 136 5.40 -2.37 27.30
C ILE A 136 5.31 -3.45 26.23
N ASN A 137 4.10 -3.83 25.85
CA ASN A 137 3.87 -4.74 24.75
C ASN A 137 3.51 -3.93 23.50
N THR A 138 4.27 -4.15 22.43
CA THR A 138 4.02 -3.54 21.13
C THR A 138 3.76 -4.62 20.09
N ARG A 139 2.81 -4.34 19.20
CA ARG A 139 2.50 -5.21 18.06
C ARG A 139 2.75 -4.42 16.77
N PRO A 140 3.42 -5.01 15.76
CA PRO A 140 3.57 -4.36 14.47
C PRO A 140 2.20 -4.07 13.82
N PRO A 141 2.10 -3.04 12.97
CA PRO A 141 0.88 -2.77 12.22
C PRO A 141 0.67 -3.85 11.15
N ASP A 142 -0.59 -4.14 10.85
CA ASP A 142 -0.94 -4.99 9.71
C ASP A 142 -0.97 -4.13 8.44
N ILE A 143 -0.18 -4.51 7.43
CA ILE A 143 0.01 -3.74 6.19
C ILE A 143 -0.47 -4.59 5.02
N SER A 144 -1.41 -4.04 4.24
CA SER A 144 -1.89 -4.64 2.99
C SER A 144 -1.71 -3.66 1.83
N PHE A 145 -1.15 -4.13 0.73
CA PHE A 145 -0.91 -3.34 -0.46
C PHE A 145 -1.56 -3.99 -1.68
N ASP A 146 -2.51 -3.29 -2.28
CA ASP A 146 -3.11 -3.64 -3.55
C ASP A 146 -2.43 -2.82 -4.66
N PRO A 147 -1.67 -3.43 -5.58
CA PRO A 147 -1.00 -2.71 -6.65
C PRO A 147 -2.00 -2.10 -7.65
N ALA A 148 -1.56 -1.05 -8.33
CA ALA A 148 -2.33 -0.46 -9.42
C ALA A 148 -2.36 -1.43 -10.61
N VAL A 149 -3.51 -1.53 -11.27
CA VAL A 149 -3.68 -2.35 -12.47
C VAL A 149 -4.24 -1.47 -13.57
N SER A 150 -3.58 -1.47 -14.72
CA SER A 150 -4.02 -0.76 -15.92
C SER A 150 -4.44 -1.78 -16.98
N GLU A 151 -5.69 -1.68 -17.40
CA GLU A 151 -6.27 -2.46 -18.48
C GLU A 151 -6.36 -1.58 -19.72
N VAL A 152 -5.76 -2.06 -20.82
CA VAL A 152 -5.74 -1.37 -22.11
C VAL A 152 -6.54 -2.20 -23.11
N ASN A 153 -7.60 -1.62 -23.65
CA ASN A 153 -8.36 -2.20 -24.74
C ASN A 153 -8.13 -1.36 -26.01
N VAL A 154 -7.69 -1.99 -27.10
CA VAL A 154 -7.39 -1.33 -28.38
C VAL A 154 -8.31 -1.87 -29.45
N ILE A 155 -9.14 -1.00 -30.03
CA ILE A 155 -10.03 -1.31 -31.15
C ILE A 155 -9.39 -0.80 -32.43
N VAL A 156 -9.01 -1.73 -33.31
CA VAL A 156 -8.35 -1.42 -34.59
C VAL A 156 -9.39 -1.23 -35.68
N HIS A 157 -9.37 -0.06 -36.33
CA HIS A 157 -10.21 0.23 -37.48
C HIS A 157 -9.52 -0.14 -38.80
N LYS A 158 -10.23 -0.82 -39.70
CA LYS A 158 -9.70 -1.16 -41.03
C LYS A 158 -9.64 0.07 -41.94
N PRO A 159 -8.72 0.12 -42.91
CA PRO A 159 -8.70 1.18 -43.91
C PRO A 159 -9.97 1.12 -44.77
N GLU A 160 -10.54 2.29 -45.02
CA GLU A 160 -11.61 2.52 -45.98
C GLU A 160 -10.95 2.80 -47.34
N ILE A 161 -11.24 1.98 -48.35
CA ILE A 161 -10.65 2.11 -49.68
C ILE A 161 -11.79 2.26 -50.68
N GLU A 162 -11.81 3.38 -51.39
CA GLU A 162 -12.75 3.65 -52.47
C GLU A 162 -11.97 3.78 -53.78
N TYR A 163 -12.40 3.04 -54.80
CA TYR A 163 -11.83 3.11 -56.14
C TYR A 163 -12.80 3.84 -57.08
N GLN A 164 -12.35 4.98 -57.59
CA GLN A 164 -13.07 5.73 -58.59
C GLN A 164 -12.56 5.29 -59.97
N ARG A 165 -13.42 4.56 -60.69
CA ARG A 165 -13.09 4.02 -62.00
C ARG A 165 -12.93 5.18 -63.00
N GLY A 166 -11.79 5.19 -63.68
CA GLY A 166 -11.51 6.10 -64.77
C GLY A 166 -12.39 5.85 -66.00
N LYS A 167 -12.50 6.86 -66.85
CA LYS A 167 -13.26 6.80 -68.10
C LYS A 167 -12.32 6.53 -69.27
N LEU A 168 -12.78 5.74 -70.25
CA LEU A 168 -12.08 5.54 -71.50
C LEU A 168 -13.08 5.73 -72.64
N ASP A 169 -12.89 6.78 -73.42
CA ASP A 169 -13.68 7.05 -74.61
C ASP A 169 -12.77 7.04 -75.83
N ILE A 170 -13.10 6.16 -76.78
CA ILE A 170 -12.40 6.07 -78.05
C ILE A 170 -13.39 6.47 -79.14
N HIS A 171 -13.07 7.51 -79.89
CA HIS A 171 -13.93 7.99 -80.97
C HIS A 171 -13.11 8.34 -82.21
N VAL A 172 -13.78 8.25 -83.36
CA VAL A 172 -13.19 8.58 -84.65
C VAL A 172 -13.28 10.09 -84.85
N GLN A 173 -12.16 10.80 -84.81
CA GLN A 173 -12.11 12.24 -85.12
C GLN A 173 -12.25 12.48 -86.62
N GLN A 174 -11.72 11.56 -87.44
CA GLN A 174 -11.77 11.68 -88.89
C GLN A 174 -11.93 10.29 -89.52
N TYR A 175 -12.97 10.13 -90.33
CA TYR A 175 -13.16 8.89 -91.10
C TYR A 175 -12.24 8.88 -92.31
N ALA A 176 -11.77 7.69 -92.66
CA ALA A 176 -10.97 7.53 -93.87
C ALA A 176 -11.82 7.83 -95.11
N SER A 177 -11.26 8.61 -96.04
CA SER A 177 -11.89 8.90 -97.32
C SER A 177 -10.88 8.72 -98.45
N ILE A 178 -11.38 8.31 -99.62
CA ILE A 178 -10.57 8.19 -100.82
C ILE A 178 -11.30 8.94 -101.92
N GLN A 179 -10.63 9.94 -102.49
CA GLN A 179 -11.15 10.72 -103.59
C GLN A 179 -10.33 10.42 -104.85
N TYR A 180 -11.04 10.03 -105.91
CA TYR A 180 -10.48 9.81 -107.23
C TYR A 180 -10.85 11.00 -108.11
N THR A 181 -9.85 11.77 -108.55
CA THR A 181 -10.08 12.85 -109.51
C THR A 181 -9.63 12.38 -110.89
N PRO A 182 -10.58 12.16 -111.84
CA PRO A 182 -10.22 11.80 -113.20
C PRO A 182 -9.58 12.99 -113.93
N PRO A 183 -8.62 12.75 -114.82
CA PRO A 183 -7.95 13.80 -115.59
C PRO A 183 -8.92 14.40 -116.63
N ALA A 184 -8.80 15.71 -116.87
CA ALA A 184 -9.60 16.40 -117.88
C ALA A 184 -9.25 15.87 -119.28
N ILE A 185 -10.24 15.32 -119.98
CA ILE A 185 -10.10 14.85 -121.36
C ILE A 185 -10.70 15.94 -122.26
N ASP A 186 -9.85 16.77 -122.86
CA ASP A 186 -10.27 17.68 -123.92
C ASP A 186 -10.64 16.87 -125.16
N MET A 187 -11.93 16.59 -125.33
CA MET A 187 -12.48 16.09 -126.57
C MET A 187 -12.61 17.27 -127.54
N VAL A 188 -11.53 17.55 -128.29
CA VAL A 188 -11.60 18.42 -129.47
C VAL A 188 -12.35 17.64 -130.55
N LEU A 189 -13.61 18.01 -130.79
CA LEU A 189 -14.42 17.59 -131.93
C LEU A 189 -13.96 18.30 -133.21
#